data_AF-A0A6I1FBF5-F1
#
_entry.id   AF-A0A6I1FBF5-F1
#
_cell.length_a   1.000
_cell.length_b   1.000
_cell.length_c   1.000
_cell.angle_alpha   90.00
_cell.angle_beta   90.00
_cell.angle_gamma   90.00
#
_symmetry.space_group_name_H-M   'P 1'
#
loop_
_entity.id
_entity.type
_entity.pdbx_description
1 polymer ?
#
loop_
_entity_poly.entity_id
_entity_poly.type
_entity_poly.pdbx_seq_one_letter_code
_entity_poly.pdbx_strand_id
1 'polypeptide(L)'
;MLLQMNTIFISIVIEALPFILIGVLISGIIQIFISEEFIARIMPKNMILAVIFSSLLGSIIPACECGIVPITRRLMLKGVPLPAAMAFMLTGPIINPIVLSSTYIAFGNSWKMVFYRAGLALVTSIIVGILLKFFVKESPLKNSTLEHIHYHSFKEKIDGMLKHSIDEFFSVGKFLIIGSLIAAAVQTFISTATLVQIGSGPFSSHLVMMGLAYILSLCSQADAFVASSFRNSFSEGAILSFLIFGPMLDIKNTFMLLSTFKANFVWKLTAIITITVLIVTILV
;
A
#
# COMPACT_ATOMS: atom_id res chain seq x y z
N MET A 1 12.78 -10.64 24.72
CA MET A 1 13.08 -10.82 23.29
C MET A 1 12.05 -11.72 22.58
N LEU A 2 12.06 -13.05 22.77
CA LEU A 2 11.09 -13.94 22.10
C LEU A 2 9.61 -13.62 22.42
N LEU A 3 9.30 -13.30 23.68
CA LEU A 3 7.94 -12.87 24.08
C LEU A 3 7.50 -11.58 23.35
N GLN A 4 8.40 -10.59 23.24
CA GLN A 4 8.13 -9.33 22.53
C GLN A 4 7.91 -9.58 21.04
N MET A 5 8.76 -10.41 20.41
CA MET A 5 8.60 -10.79 19.01
C MET A 5 7.24 -11.46 18.77
N ASN A 6 6.81 -12.37 19.66
CA ASN A 6 5.51 -13.03 19.56
C ASN A 6 4.36 -12.03 19.69
N THR A 7 4.44 -11.09 20.63
CA THR A 7 3.41 -10.04 20.79
C THR A 7 3.32 -9.16 19.55
N ILE A 8 4.45 -8.70 18.99
CA ILE A 8 4.47 -7.87 17.77
C ILE A 8 3.88 -8.67 16.60
N PHE A 9 4.32 -9.91 16.41
CA PHE A 9 3.82 -10.79 15.35
C PHE A 9 2.31 -10.99 15.42
N ILE A 10 1.79 -11.39 16.59
CA ILE A 10 0.35 -11.61 16.80
C ILE A 10 -0.43 -10.31 16.56
N SER A 11 0.09 -9.17 17.01
CA SER A 11 -0.55 -7.86 16.83
C SER A 11 -0.70 -7.52 15.35
N ILE A 12 0.39 -7.62 14.57
CA ILE A 12 0.36 -7.34 13.12
C ILE A 12 -0.64 -8.26 12.40
N VAL A 13 -0.66 -9.55 12.76
CA VAL A 13 -1.58 -10.51 12.12
C VAL A 13 -3.04 -10.21 12.46
N ILE A 14 -3.37 -10.02 13.74
CA ILE A 14 -4.74 -9.73 14.18
C ILE A 14 -5.25 -8.43 13.55
N GLU A 15 -4.40 -7.41 13.46
CA GLU A 15 -4.77 -6.13 12.85
C GLU A 15 -4.97 -6.24 11.34
N ALA A 16 -4.13 -6.99 10.62
CA ALA A 16 -4.20 -7.10 9.17
C ALA A 16 -5.35 -7.99 8.66
N LEU A 17 -5.74 -9.02 9.42
CA LEU A 17 -6.77 -9.99 9.04
C LEU A 17 -8.12 -9.38 8.60
N PRO A 18 -8.77 -8.46 9.36
CA PRO A 18 -10.06 -7.90 8.96
C PRO A 18 -9.98 -7.14 7.64
N PHE A 19 -8.89 -6.39 7.42
CA PHE A 19 -8.73 -5.62 6.19
C PHE A 19 -8.38 -6.51 4.98
N ILE A 20 -7.63 -7.59 5.18
CA ILE A 20 -7.40 -8.59 4.13
C ILE A 20 -8.71 -9.25 3.77
N LEU A 21 -9.54 -9.64 4.74
CA LEU A 21 -10.85 -10.24 4.48
C LEU A 21 -11.74 -9.31 3.64
N ILE A 22 -11.80 -8.02 3.99
CA ILE A 22 -12.52 -7.02 3.20
C ILE A 22 -11.90 -6.89 1.80
N GLY A 23 -10.56 -6.85 1.70
CA GLY A 23 -9.84 -6.72 0.44
C GLY A 23 -10.10 -7.87 -0.53
N VAL A 24 -10.07 -9.12 -0.06
CA VAL A 24 -10.35 -10.30 -0.89
C VAL A 24 -11.82 -10.42 -1.26
N LEU A 25 -12.75 -9.99 -0.39
CA LEU A 25 -14.17 -9.92 -0.73
C LEU A 25 -14.42 -8.88 -1.83
N ILE A 26 -13.85 -7.68 -1.71
CA ILE A 26 -13.93 -6.66 -2.77
C ILE A 26 -13.31 -7.18 -4.06
N SER A 27 -12.15 -7.84 -3.97
CA SER A 27 -11.49 -8.49 -5.10
C SER A 27 -12.37 -9.53 -5.79
N GLY A 28 -13.07 -10.38 -5.03
CA GLY A 28 -14.05 -11.34 -5.53
C GLY A 28 -15.28 -10.68 -6.16
N ILE A 29 -15.79 -9.60 -5.55
CA ILE A 29 -16.89 -8.80 -6.13
C ILE A 29 -16.46 -8.22 -7.48
N ILE A 30 -15.27 -7.62 -7.55
CA ILE A 30 -14.71 -7.08 -8.79
C ILE A 30 -14.60 -8.21 -9.82
N GLN A 31 -14.06 -9.37 -9.43
CA GLN A 31 -13.87 -10.52 -10.32
C GLN A 31 -15.18 -10.96 -10.99
N ILE A 32 -16.30 -11.01 -10.26
CA ILE A 32 -17.55 -11.62 -10.76
C ILE A 32 -18.58 -10.60 -11.24
N PHE A 33 -18.73 -9.48 -10.55
CA PHE A 33 -19.82 -8.53 -10.81
C PHE A 33 -19.41 -7.37 -11.71
N ILE A 34 -18.11 -7.03 -11.78
CA ILE A 34 -17.64 -5.92 -12.61
C ILE A 34 -17.10 -6.47 -13.92
N SER A 35 -17.70 -6.15 -15.07
CA SER A 35 -17.20 -6.63 -16.36
C SER A 35 -16.02 -5.80 -16.89
N GLU A 36 -15.26 -6.36 -17.82
CA GLU A 36 -14.16 -5.64 -18.49
C GLU A 36 -14.68 -4.44 -19.29
N GLU A 37 -15.85 -4.58 -19.92
CA GLU A 37 -16.52 -3.51 -20.66
C GLU A 37 -16.92 -2.35 -19.75
N PHE A 38 -17.37 -2.66 -18.52
CA PHE A 38 -17.68 -1.63 -17.52
C PHE A 38 -16.43 -0.84 -17.14
N ILE A 39 -15.31 -1.53 -16.88
CA ILE A 39 -14.04 -0.87 -16.58
C ILE A 39 -13.55 -0.05 -17.77
N ALA A 40 -13.62 -0.58 -19.00
CA ALA A 40 -13.24 0.14 -20.20
C ALA A 40 -14.10 1.40 -20.45
N ARG A 41 -15.37 1.38 -20.02
CA ARG A 41 -16.30 2.51 -20.15
C ARG A 41 -16.05 3.61 -19.12
N ILE A 42 -15.71 3.25 -17.88
CA ILE A 42 -15.47 4.23 -16.80
C ILE A 42 -14.05 4.80 -16.84
N MET A 43 -13.07 4.03 -17.31
CA MET A 43 -11.67 4.46 -17.34
C MET A 43 -11.42 5.52 -18.41
N PRO A 44 -10.77 6.65 -18.06
CA PRO A 44 -10.37 7.64 -19.05
C PRO A 44 -9.38 7.08 -20.08
N LYS A 45 -9.55 7.49 -21.35
CA LYS A 45 -8.65 7.09 -22.46
C LYS A 45 -7.24 7.69 -22.33
N ASN A 46 -7.13 8.89 -21.77
CA ASN A 46 -5.83 9.53 -21.55
C ASN A 46 -5.16 8.91 -20.32
N MET A 47 -3.93 8.42 -20.46
CA MET A 47 -3.16 7.76 -19.39
C MET A 47 -3.00 8.63 -18.14
N ILE A 48 -2.70 9.93 -18.27
CA ILE A 48 -2.51 10.81 -17.11
C ILE A 48 -3.84 10.99 -16.37
N LEU A 49 -4.93 11.18 -17.13
CA LEU A 49 -6.25 11.29 -16.54
C LEU A 49 -6.71 9.98 -15.89
N ALA A 50 -6.35 8.84 -16.47
CA ALA A 50 -6.57 7.52 -15.88
C ALA A 50 -5.81 7.36 -14.56
N VAL A 51 -4.55 7.79 -14.49
CA VAL A 51 -3.76 7.78 -13.25
C VAL A 51 -4.41 8.65 -12.17
N ILE A 52 -4.78 9.90 -12.50
CA ILE A 52 -5.44 10.81 -11.55
C ILE A 52 -6.77 10.22 -11.07
N PHE A 53 -7.59 9.73 -12.00
CA PHE A 53 -8.88 9.12 -11.69
C PHE A 53 -8.73 7.91 -10.77
N SER A 54 -7.77 7.03 -11.06
CA SER A 54 -7.47 5.85 -10.24
C SER A 54 -6.91 6.21 -8.86
N SER A 55 -6.05 7.23 -8.73
CA SER A 55 -5.60 7.74 -7.42
C SER A 55 -6.78 8.24 -6.58
N LEU A 56 -7.69 9.02 -7.18
CA LEU A 56 -8.88 9.51 -6.48
C LEU A 56 -9.81 8.37 -6.05
N LEU A 57 -10.04 7.39 -6.92
CA LEU A 57 -10.80 6.19 -6.53
C LEU A 57 -10.12 5.44 -5.37
N GLY A 58 -8.79 5.30 -5.42
CA GLY A 58 -8.01 4.67 -4.35
C GLY A 58 -8.22 5.36 -3.01
N SER A 59 -8.20 6.69 -2.98
CA SER A 59 -8.35 7.49 -1.75
C SER A 59 -9.66 7.25 -0.98
N ILE A 60 -10.72 6.82 -1.68
CA ILE A 60 -12.04 6.59 -1.09
C ILE A 60 -12.18 5.16 -0.55
N ILE A 61 -11.40 4.21 -1.07
CA ILE A 61 -11.56 2.81 -0.70
C ILE A 61 -10.90 2.57 0.66
N PRO A 62 -11.66 2.09 1.67
CA PRO A 62 -11.13 1.81 2.99
C PRO A 62 -10.39 0.47 3.01
N ALA A 63 -9.31 0.37 2.22
CA ALA A 63 -8.46 -0.80 2.16
C ALA A 63 -7.11 -0.50 2.82
N CYS A 64 -6.57 -1.48 3.54
CA CYS A 64 -5.19 -1.44 3.99
C CYS A 64 -4.25 -1.81 2.84
N GLU A 65 -2.96 -1.57 3.04
CA GLU A 65 -1.91 -1.94 2.08
C GLU A 65 -1.93 -3.45 1.77
N CYS A 66 -2.38 -4.30 2.71
CA CYS A 66 -2.51 -5.73 2.48
C CYS A 66 -3.70 -6.10 1.58
N GLY A 67 -4.84 -5.43 1.77
CA GLY A 67 -6.07 -5.69 1.03
C GLY A 67 -6.08 -5.06 -0.36
N ILE A 68 -5.31 -3.99 -0.58
CA ILE A 68 -5.31 -3.26 -1.86
C ILE A 68 -4.57 -4.01 -2.97
N VAL A 69 -3.63 -4.89 -2.64
CA VAL A 69 -2.86 -5.68 -3.64
C VAL A 69 -3.74 -6.65 -4.44
N PRO A 70 -4.57 -7.53 -3.84
CA PRO A 70 -5.46 -8.39 -4.61
C PRO A 70 -6.47 -7.59 -5.44
N ILE A 71 -7.02 -6.51 -4.88
CA ILE A 71 -7.93 -5.59 -5.61
C ILE A 71 -7.23 -5.03 -6.86
N THR A 72 -6.03 -4.49 -6.68
CA THR A 72 -5.22 -3.92 -7.77
C THR A 72 -4.92 -4.97 -8.83
N ARG A 73 -4.53 -6.17 -8.41
CA ARG A 73 -4.30 -7.30 -9.31
C ARG A 73 -5.52 -7.59 -10.18
N ARG A 74 -6.73 -7.62 -9.58
CA ARG A 74 -7.97 -7.86 -10.34
C ARG A 74 -8.31 -6.74 -11.29
N LEU A 75 -8.13 -5.49 -10.89
CA LEU A 75 -8.33 -4.34 -11.76
C LEU A 75 -7.40 -4.40 -12.98
N MET A 76 -6.13 -4.75 -12.78
CA MET A 76 -5.17 -4.92 -13.87
C MET A 76 -5.55 -6.06 -14.82
N LEU A 77 -6.00 -7.20 -14.27
CA LEU A 77 -6.47 -8.31 -15.09
C LEU A 77 -7.65 -7.88 -15.97
N LYS A 78 -8.56 -7.06 -15.45
CA LYS A 78 -9.71 -6.52 -16.21
C LYS A 78 -9.38 -5.32 -17.11
N GLY A 79 -8.10 -5.10 -17.40
CA GLY A 79 -7.66 -4.12 -18.39
C GLY A 79 -7.36 -2.72 -17.86
N VAL A 80 -7.37 -2.48 -16.54
CA VAL A 80 -6.87 -1.19 -16.01
C VAL A 80 -5.37 -1.05 -16.33
N PRO A 81 -4.93 0.05 -16.97
CA PRO A 81 -3.53 0.26 -17.30
C PRO A 81 -2.63 0.23 -16.06
N LEU A 82 -1.47 -0.40 -16.16
CA LEU A 82 -0.51 -0.54 -15.06
C LEU A 82 -0.22 0.79 -14.31
N PRO A 83 0.11 1.91 -14.97
CA PRO A 83 0.29 3.20 -14.30
C PRO A 83 -0.86 3.59 -13.37
N ALA A 84 -2.11 3.40 -13.85
CA ALA A 84 -3.30 3.79 -13.14
C ALA A 84 -3.61 2.83 -11.98
N ALA A 85 -3.46 1.52 -12.21
CA ALA A 85 -3.62 0.51 -11.17
C ALA A 85 -2.61 0.71 -10.01
N MET A 86 -1.35 1.04 -10.33
CA MET A 86 -0.35 1.28 -9.31
C MET A 86 -0.61 2.57 -8.54
N ALA A 87 -1.07 3.63 -9.20
CA ALA A 87 -1.43 4.87 -8.53
C ALA A 87 -2.62 4.68 -7.56
N PHE A 88 -3.62 3.87 -7.96
CA PHE A 88 -4.69 3.40 -7.07
C PHE A 88 -4.15 2.63 -5.86
N MET A 89 -3.27 1.65 -6.10
CA MET A 89 -2.68 0.80 -5.06
C MET A 89 -1.94 1.61 -4.00
N LEU A 90 -1.17 2.61 -4.43
CA LEU A 90 -0.36 3.44 -3.55
C LEU A 90 -1.20 4.47 -2.78
N THR A 91 -2.27 4.97 -3.38
CA THR A 91 -3.09 6.02 -2.76
C THR A 91 -4.01 5.47 -1.67
N GLY A 92 -4.57 4.27 -1.88
CA GLY A 92 -5.54 3.66 -0.98
C GLY A 92 -5.15 3.65 0.51
N PRO A 93 -4.01 3.05 0.88
CA PRO A 93 -3.65 2.92 2.29
C PRO A 93 -3.21 4.24 2.95
N ILE A 94 -2.94 5.31 2.19
CA ILE A 94 -2.42 6.58 2.71
C ILE A 94 -3.52 7.64 2.89
N ILE A 95 -4.47 7.73 1.96
CA ILE A 95 -5.49 8.81 1.91
C ILE A 95 -6.87 8.33 2.41
N ASN A 96 -6.99 7.09 2.88
CA ASN A 96 -8.24 6.58 3.46
C ASN A 96 -8.77 7.50 4.60
N PRO A 97 -10.09 7.78 4.66
CA PRO A 97 -10.72 8.54 5.74
C PRO A 97 -10.25 8.18 7.16
N ILE A 98 -10.06 6.90 7.45
CA ILE A 98 -9.62 6.42 8.76
C ILE A 98 -8.19 6.87 9.07
N VAL A 99 -7.31 6.83 8.06
CA VAL A 99 -5.89 7.21 8.16
C VAL A 99 -5.73 8.72 8.26
N LEU A 100 -6.52 9.48 7.49
CA LEU A 100 -6.53 10.93 7.60
C LEU A 100 -7.08 11.39 8.96
N SER A 101 -8.11 10.71 9.48
CA SER A 101 -8.65 10.96 10.82
C SER A 101 -7.61 10.65 11.92
N SER A 102 -6.88 9.53 11.82
CA SER A 102 -5.82 9.23 12.79
C SER A 102 -4.67 10.24 12.70
N THR A 103 -4.33 10.71 11.50
CA THR A 103 -3.34 11.79 11.29
C THR A 103 -3.78 13.08 11.97
N TYR A 104 -5.05 13.47 11.81
CA TYR A 104 -5.59 14.66 12.45
C TYR A 104 -5.45 14.60 13.97
N ILE A 105 -5.89 13.50 14.59
CA ILE A 105 -5.85 13.31 16.04
C ILE A 105 -4.40 13.21 16.54
N ALA A 106 -3.58 12.38 15.91
CA ALA A 106 -2.19 12.17 16.30
C ALA A 106 -1.41 13.48 16.26
N PHE A 107 -1.63 14.32 15.25
CA PHE A 107 -0.91 15.60 15.11
C PHE A 107 -1.57 16.77 15.86
N GLY A 108 -2.38 16.50 16.88
CA GLY A 108 -2.95 17.53 17.76
C GLY A 108 -4.02 18.38 17.06
N ASN A 109 -4.91 17.73 16.29
CA ASN A 109 -5.98 18.37 15.52
C ASN A 109 -5.47 19.32 14.43
N SER A 110 -4.33 18.98 13.82
CA SER A 110 -3.69 19.79 12.79
C SER A 110 -4.16 19.37 11.38
N TRP A 111 -5.05 20.16 10.78
CA TRP A 111 -5.44 20.01 9.38
C TRP A 111 -4.26 20.19 8.41
N LYS A 112 -3.24 20.96 8.80
CA LYS A 112 -2.02 21.16 8.02
C LYS A 112 -1.36 19.82 7.69
N MET A 113 -1.17 18.95 8.69
CA MET A 113 -0.54 17.64 8.47
C MET A 113 -1.42 16.66 7.68
N VAL A 114 -2.75 16.75 7.85
CA VAL A 114 -3.69 15.97 7.03
C VAL A 114 -3.56 16.33 5.56
N PHE A 115 -3.57 17.63 5.24
CA PHE A 115 -3.44 18.10 3.86
C PHE A 115 -2.06 17.82 3.27
N TYR A 116 -0.99 17.93 4.05
CA TYR A 116 0.33 17.52 3.56
C TYR A 116 0.41 16.02 3.30
N ARG A 117 -0.07 15.18 4.22
CA ARG A 117 -0.08 13.72 4.02
C ARG A 117 -0.89 13.35 2.78
N ALA A 118 -2.10 13.86 2.64
CA ALA A 118 -2.97 13.58 1.50
C ALA A 118 -2.40 14.15 0.18
N GLY A 119 -2.01 15.42 0.17
CA GLY A 119 -1.53 16.10 -1.03
C GLY A 119 -0.24 15.48 -1.56
N LEU A 120 0.76 15.27 -0.70
CA LEU A 120 2.03 14.68 -1.11
C LEU A 120 1.87 13.21 -1.50
N ALA A 121 1.01 12.45 -0.82
CA ALA A 121 0.72 11.07 -1.21
C ALA A 121 0.09 10.99 -2.61
N LEU A 122 -0.85 11.90 -2.92
CA LEU A 122 -1.51 11.98 -4.22
C LEU A 122 -0.54 12.39 -5.33
N VAL A 123 0.31 13.40 -5.07
CA VAL A 123 1.36 13.81 -6.00
C VAL A 123 2.35 12.67 -6.23
N THR A 124 2.81 12.03 -5.16
CA THR A 124 3.75 10.90 -5.23
C THR A 124 3.16 9.73 -6.02
N SER A 125 1.91 9.33 -5.76
CA SER A 125 1.29 8.20 -6.45
C SER A 125 1.10 8.47 -7.94
N ILE A 126 0.76 9.71 -8.33
CA ILE A 126 0.67 10.13 -9.72
C ILE A 126 2.04 10.08 -10.40
N ILE A 127 3.07 10.64 -9.77
CA ILE A 127 4.45 10.63 -10.32
C ILE A 127 4.93 9.20 -10.49
N VAL A 128 4.79 8.35 -9.47
CA VAL A 128 5.18 6.93 -9.53
C VAL A 128 4.42 6.22 -10.66
N GLY A 129 3.10 6.39 -10.75
CA GLY A 129 2.29 5.81 -11.82
C GLY A 129 2.79 6.21 -13.21
N ILE A 130 3.05 7.50 -13.44
CA ILE A 130 3.57 8.01 -14.71
C ILE A 130 4.97 7.47 -15.00
N LEU A 131 5.87 7.45 -14.02
CA LEU A 131 7.23 6.95 -14.18
C LEU A 131 7.24 5.46 -14.57
N LEU A 132 6.35 4.65 -13.98
CA LEU A 132 6.25 3.22 -14.29
C LEU A 132 5.94 2.93 -15.76
N LYS A 133 5.24 3.84 -16.46
CA LYS A 133 5.02 3.74 -17.91
C LYS A 133 6.33 3.61 -18.69
N PHE A 134 7.40 4.28 -18.24
CA PHE A 134 8.68 4.31 -18.93
C PHE A 134 9.58 3.12 -18.55
N PHE A 135 9.51 2.66 -17.30
CA PHE A 135 10.40 1.63 -16.75
C PHE A 135 9.86 0.19 -16.88
N VAL A 136 8.56 0.02 -17.17
CA VAL A 136 7.88 -1.27 -17.23
C VAL A 136 7.12 -1.41 -18.55
N LYS A 137 7.68 -2.22 -19.45
CA LYS A 137 7.12 -2.46 -20.80
C LYS A 137 6.33 -3.76 -20.89
N GLU A 138 6.57 -4.70 -19.99
CA GLU A 138 5.92 -6.01 -19.96
C GLU A 138 4.93 -6.13 -18.80
N SER A 139 3.99 -7.08 -18.91
CA SER A 139 3.08 -7.40 -17.82
C SER A 139 3.87 -7.82 -16.56
N PRO A 140 3.69 -7.11 -15.43
CA PRO A 140 4.44 -7.38 -14.20
C PRO A 140 3.82 -8.49 -13.35
N LEU A 141 2.63 -9.00 -13.70
CA LEU A 141 1.94 -10.06 -12.96
C LEU A 141 2.63 -11.42 -13.16
N LYS A 142 2.69 -12.23 -12.10
CA LYS A 142 3.22 -13.61 -12.17
C LYS A 142 2.26 -14.56 -12.90
N ASN A 143 0.98 -14.49 -12.57
CA ASN A 143 -0.09 -15.26 -13.20
C ASN A 143 -1.11 -14.30 -13.82
N SER A 144 -1.18 -14.25 -15.16
CA SER A 144 -2.04 -13.35 -15.92
C SER A 144 -3.30 -14.01 -16.48
N THR A 145 -3.56 -15.27 -16.15
CA THR A 145 -4.75 -15.98 -16.63
C THR A 145 -6.00 -15.50 -15.87
N LEU A 146 -6.93 -14.92 -16.63
CA LEU A 146 -8.33 -14.78 -16.22
C LEU A 146 -9.05 -16.07 -16.61
N GLU A 147 -9.44 -16.86 -15.64
CA GLU A 147 -10.43 -17.92 -15.91
C GLU A 147 -11.80 -17.25 -16.07
N HIS A 148 -12.28 -17.20 -17.32
CA HIS A 148 -13.65 -16.79 -17.61
C HIS A 148 -14.58 -17.96 -17.30
N ILE A 149 -15.15 -17.94 -16.09
CA ILE A 149 -16.20 -18.87 -15.69
C ILE A 149 -17.54 -18.23 -16.02
N HIS A 150 -18.34 -18.88 -16.87
CA HIS A 150 -19.70 -18.46 -17.16
C HIS A 150 -20.62 -18.88 -16.01
N TYR A 151 -21.23 -17.90 -15.36
CA TYR A 151 -22.22 -18.12 -14.30
C TYR A 151 -23.62 -17.83 -14.85
N HIS A 152 -24.51 -18.82 -14.78
CA HIS A 152 -25.86 -18.73 -15.33
C HIS A 152 -26.89 -18.28 -14.29
N SER A 153 -26.60 -18.47 -13.00
CA SER A 153 -27.48 -18.06 -11.90
C SER A 153 -26.80 -17.08 -10.93
N PHE A 154 -27.60 -16.22 -10.28
CA PHE A 154 -27.14 -15.33 -9.21
C PHE A 154 -26.55 -16.12 -8.03
N LYS A 155 -27.08 -17.31 -7.74
CA LYS A 155 -26.54 -18.19 -6.68
C LYS A 155 -25.14 -18.69 -7.03
N GLU A 156 -24.91 -19.06 -8.29
CA GLU A 156 -23.60 -19.50 -8.77
C GLU A 156 -22.59 -18.34 -8.78
N LYS A 157 -23.04 -17.11 -9.06
CA LYS A 157 -22.19 -15.91 -8.94
C LYS A 157 -21.73 -15.67 -7.51
N ILE A 158 -22.63 -15.77 -6.53
CA ILE A 158 -22.27 -15.62 -5.11
C ILE A 158 -21.33 -16.74 -4.68
N ASP A 159 -21.62 -18.00 -5.04
CA ASP A 159 -20.77 -19.14 -4.70
C ASP A 159 -19.36 -19.00 -5.29
N GLY A 160 -19.29 -18.64 -6.58
CA GLY A 160 -18.03 -18.31 -7.25
C GLY A 160 -17.28 -17.18 -6.54
N MET A 161 -18.00 -16.13 -6.09
CA MET A 161 -17.39 -14.96 -5.46
C MET A 161 -16.76 -15.35 -4.13
N LEU A 162 -17.48 -16.13 -3.34
CA LEU A 162 -17.00 -16.64 -2.06
C LEU A 162 -15.81 -17.58 -2.24
N LYS A 163 -15.91 -18.56 -3.14
CA LYS A 163 -14.83 -19.51 -3.42
C LYS A 163 -13.55 -18.78 -3.84
N HIS A 164 -13.68 -17.83 -4.77
CA HIS A 164 -12.58 -17.00 -5.24
C HIS A 164 -11.96 -16.16 -4.12
N SER A 165 -12.80 -15.56 -3.27
CA SER A 165 -12.34 -14.76 -2.13
C SER A 165 -11.60 -15.62 -1.10
N ILE A 166 -12.05 -16.85 -0.87
CA ILE A 166 -11.41 -17.82 0.03
C ILE A 166 -10.03 -18.24 -0.50
N ASP A 167 -9.95 -18.59 -1.79
CA ASP A 167 -8.67 -18.97 -2.42
C ASP A 167 -7.66 -17.83 -2.35
N GLU A 168 -8.12 -16.59 -2.59
CA GLU A 168 -7.28 -15.40 -2.49
C GLU A 168 -6.89 -15.08 -1.04
N PHE A 169 -7.79 -15.28 -0.07
CA PHE A 169 -7.51 -15.15 1.36
C PHE A 169 -6.37 -16.06 1.80
N PHE A 170 -6.43 -17.35 1.46
CA PHE A 170 -5.38 -18.30 1.82
C PHE A 170 -4.08 -18.07 1.06
N SER A 171 -4.16 -17.54 -0.17
CA SER A 171 -2.98 -17.16 -0.93
C SER A 171 -2.25 -15.99 -0.27
N VAL A 172 -2.94 -14.87 -0.03
CA VAL A 172 -2.37 -13.66 0.59
C VAL A 172 -1.98 -13.91 2.04
N GLY A 173 -2.79 -14.67 2.78
CA GLY A 173 -2.56 -14.98 4.19
C GLY A 173 -1.21 -15.63 4.45
N LYS A 174 -0.73 -16.53 3.58
CA LYS A 174 0.59 -17.17 3.75
C LYS A 174 1.74 -16.16 3.69
N PHE A 175 1.66 -15.21 2.76
CA PHE A 175 2.68 -14.16 2.62
C PHE A 175 2.59 -13.14 3.74
N LEU A 176 1.39 -12.82 4.21
CA LEU A 176 1.20 -12.00 5.40
C LEU A 176 1.90 -12.64 6.61
N ILE A 177 1.65 -13.92 6.89
CA ILE A 177 2.26 -14.60 8.04
C ILE A 177 3.79 -14.55 7.97
N ILE A 178 4.37 -14.86 6.80
CA ILE A 178 5.83 -14.80 6.60
C ILE A 178 6.35 -13.37 6.76
N GLY A 179 5.71 -12.40 6.11
CA GLY A 179 6.10 -10.99 6.17
C GLY A 179 6.02 -10.42 7.58
N SER A 180 4.93 -10.69 8.31
CA SER A 180 4.74 -10.27 9.70
C SER A 180 5.75 -10.90 10.65
N LEU A 181 6.11 -12.17 10.43
CA LEU A 181 7.13 -12.84 11.24
C LEU A 181 8.51 -12.20 11.04
N ILE A 182 8.88 -11.92 9.80
CA ILE A 182 10.14 -11.23 9.47
C ILE A 182 10.13 -9.82 10.04
N ALA A 183 9.05 -9.06 9.86
CA ALA A 183 8.92 -7.72 10.42
C ALA A 183 9.05 -7.73 11.95
N ALA A 184 8.37 -8.65 12.64
CA ALA A 184 8.46 -8.78 14.10
C ALA A 184 9.87 -9.16 14.57
N ALA A 185 10.55 -10.07 13.86
CA ALA A 185 11.94 -10.41 14.15
C ALA A 185 12.84 -9.18 13.97
N VAL A 186 12.76 -8.51 12.82
CA VAL A 186 13.54 -7.31 12.52
C VAL A 186 13.31 -6.22 13.58
N GLN A 187 12.07 -5.94 13.99
CA GLN A 187 11.75 -4.98 15.05
C GLN A 187 12.29 -5.37 16.43
N THR A 188 12.39 -6.67 16.70
CA THR A 188 12.87 -7.17 18.00
C THR A 188 14.40 -7.17 18.08
N PHE A 189 15.08 -7.50 16.99
CA PHE A 189 16.54 -7.63 16.94
C PHE A 189 17.25 -6.33 16.55
N ILE A 190 16.60 -5.42 15.83
CA ILE A 190 17.17 -4.14 15.43
C ILE A 190 16.72 -3.04 16.38
N SER A 191 17.68 -2.42 17.08
CA SER A 191 17.42 -1.24 17.90
C SER A 191 17.10 -0.04 17.00
N THR A 192 15.84 0.36 16.95
CA THR A 192 15.38 1.55 16.23
C THR A 192 15.99 2.85 16.78
N ALA A 193 16.48 2.83 18.02
CA ALA A 193 17.19 3.97 18.62
C ALA A 193 18.51 4.32 17.90
N THR A 194 19.21 3.32 17.36
CA THR A 194 20.45 3.54 16.61
C THR A 194 20.20 4.26 15.29
N LEU A 195 19.07 3.99 14.63
CA LEU A 195 18.69 4.64 13.37
C LEU A 195 18.43 6.15 13.57
N VAL A 196 17.78 6.51 14.68
CA VAL A 196 17.41 7.89 14.99
C VAL A 196 18.64 8.78 15.26
N GLN A 197 19.71 8.23 15.83
CA GLN A 197 20.94 9.00 16.10
C GLN A 197 21.73 9.37 14.84
N ILE A 198 21.52 8.67 13.72
CA ILE A 198 22.22 8.89 12.44
C ILE A 198 21.56 10.00 11.60
N GLY A 199 20.36 10.45 11.98
CA GLY A 199 19.50 11.34 11.19
C GLY A 199 19.66 12.85 11.42
N SER A 200 20.85 13.36 11.77
CA SER A 200 21.05 14.79 12.08
C SER A 200 21.17 15.72 10.86
N GLY A 201 21.31 15.17 9.65
CA GLY A 201 21.45 15.94 8.42
C GLY A 201 20.11 16.22 7.72
N PRO A 202 20.00 17.29 6.90
CA PRO A 202 18.77 17.62 6.18
C PRO A 202 18.27 16.51 5.24
N PHE A 203 19.20 15.76 4.64
CA PHE A 203 18.88 14.63 3.76
C PHE A 203 18.82 13.29 4.51
N SER A 204 19.71 13.07 5.48
CA SER A 204 19.77 11.80 6.22
C SER A 204 18.56 11.59 7.11
N SER A 205 17.94 12.65 7.63
CA SER A 205 16.68 12.60 8.37
C SER A 205 15.56 11.91 7.58
N HIS A 206 15.37 12.28 6.32
CA HIS A 206 14.35 11.71 5.45
C HIS A 206 14.59 10.21 5.20
N LEU A 207 15.84 9.83 4.93
CA LEU A 207 16.23 8.43 4.72
C LEU A 207 16.08 7.59 5.98
N VAL A 208 16.45 8.12 7.14
CA VAL A 208 16.27 7.46 8.43
C VAL A 208 14.78 7.23 8.70
N MET A 209 13.94 8.23 8.47
CA MET A 209 12.50 8.13 8.68
C MET A 209 11.84 7.15 7.69
N MET A 210 12.26 7.13 6.42
CA MET A 210 11.80 6.11 5.46
C MET A 210 12.24 4.70 5.84
N GLY A 211 13.49 4.54 6.29
CA GLY A 211 14.02 3.26 6.78
C GLY A 211 13.29 2.78 8.03
N LEU A 212 12.99 3.69 8.95
CA LEU A 212 12.20 3.40 10.15
C LEU A 212 10.79 2.94 9.77
N ALA A 213 10.13 3.62 8.83
CA ALA A 213 8.81 3.21 8.33
C ALA A 213 8.83 1.79 7.75
N TYR A 214 9.83 1.49 6.92
CA TYR A 214 10.00 0.17 6.32
C TYR A 214 10.18 -0.93 7.37
N ILE A 215 11.02 -0.69 8.37
CA ILE A 215 11.36 -1.64 9.44
C ILE A 215 10.18 -1.86 10.38
N LEU A 216 9.51 -0.78 10.78
CA LEU A 216 8.40 -0.87 11.72
C LEU A 216 7.18 -1.55 11.08
N SER A 217 6.99 -1.45 9.77
CA SER A 217 5.94 -2.18 9.02
C SER A 217 4.56 -2.12 9.71
N LEU A 218 4.24 -0.97 10.29
CA LEU A 218 3.01 -0.74 11.04
C LEU A 218 1.87 -0.50 10.08
N CYS A 219 0.64 -0.63 10.57
CA CYS A 219 -0.51 -0.23 9.80
C CYS A 219 -0.57 1.31 9.69
N SER A 220 -1.07 1.80 8.56
CA SER A 220 -1.04 3.22 8.19
C SER A 220 -1.75 4.17 9.18
N GLN A 221 -2.65 3.63 10.01
CA GLN A 221 -3.29 4.34 11.13
C GLN A 221 -2.33 4.56 12.30
N ALA A 222 -1.58 3.52 12.69
CA ALA A 222 -0.62 3.55 13.79
C ALA A 222 0.62 4.38 13.44
N ASP A 223 1.00 4.43 12.15
CA ASP A 223 2.06 5.29 11.63
C ASP A 223 1.90 6.74 12.06
N ALA A 224 0.67 7.26 12.05
CA ALA A 224 0.38 8.62 12.47
C ALA A 224 0.84 8.89 13.91
N PHE A 225 0.52 7.99 14.83
CA PHE A 225 0.87 8.15 16.25
C PHE A 225 2.37 8.02 16.47
N VAL A 226 3.02 7.04 15.83
CA VAL A 226 4.48 6.85 15.92
C VAL A 226 5.21 8.05 15.36
N ALA A 227 4.88 8.48 14.13
CA ALA A 227 5.50 9.64 13.49
C ALA A 227 5.32 10.92 14.32
N SER A 228 4.16 11.07 14.98
CA SER A 228 3.86 12.25 15.80
C SER A 228 4.78 12.40 17.02
N SER A 229 5.35 11.29 17.53
CA SER A 229 6.31 11.30 18.65
C SER A 229 7.67 11.89 18.27
N PHE A 230 7.98 11.93 16.97
CA PHE A 230 9.23 12.44 16.42
C PHE A 230 9.19 13.93 16.06
N ARG A 231 8.08 14.62 16.33
CA ARG A 231 7.87 16.04 15.99
C ARG A 231 8.91 17.01 16.53
N ASN A 232 9.53 16.69 17.66
CA ASN A 232 10.55 17.53 18.27
C ASN A 232 11.98 17.16 17.83
N SER A 233 12.13 16.05 17.12
CA SER A 233 13.44 15.49 16.75
C SER A 233 13.74 15.61 15.24
N PHE A 234 12.71 15.69 14.40
CA PHE A 234 12.83 15.69 12.94
C PHE A 234 11.99 16.79 12.31
N SER A 235 12.37 17.20 11.09
CA SER A 235 11.60 18.17 10.29
C SER A 235 10.25 17.61 9.86
N GLU A 236 9.30 18.49 9.54
CA GLU A 236 7.99 18.10 9.00
C GLU A 236 8.15 17.23 7.73
N GLY A 237 9.05 17.60 6.81
CA GLY A 237 9.37 16.81 5.61
C GLY A 237 9.84 15.38 5.90
N ALA A 238 10.73 15.19 6.88
CA ALA A 238 11.20 13.86 7.27
C ALA A 238 10.10 13.03 7.96
N ILE A 239 9.22 13.67 8.73
CA ILE A 239 8.05 12.99 9.31
C ILE A 239 7.07 12.58 8.21
N LEU A 240 6.88 13.43 7.20
CA LEU A 240 6.05 13.12 6.03
C LEU A 240 6.64 11.99 5.20
N SER A 241 7.97 11.89 5.08
CA SER A 241 8.62 10.76 4.39
C SER A 241 8.28 9.43 5.07
N PHE A 242 8.23 9.37 6.41
CA PHE A 242 7.73 8.19 7.14
C PHE A 242 6.25 7.90 6.82
N LEU A 243 5.39 8.91 6.95
CA LEU A 243 3.92 8.77 6.82
C LEU A 243 3.43 8.40 5.42
N ILE A 244 4.22 8.71 4.39
CA ILE A 244 3.93 8.41 2.99
C ILE A 244 4.62 7.11 2.58
N PHE A 245 5.90 6.91 2.96
CA PHE A 245 6.66 5.74 2.54
C PHE A 245 6.13 4.44 3.15
N GLY A 246 5.86 4.42 4.45
CA GLY A 246 5.43 3.21 5.16
C GLY A 246 4.26 2.49 4.49
N PRO A 247 3.12 3.16 4.27
CA PRO A 247 1.97 2.51 3.64
C PRO A 247 2.15 2.21 2.14
N MET A 248 3.17 2.77 1.48
CA MET A 248 3.53 2.40 0.10
C MET A 248 4.42 1.14 0.08
N LEU A 249 5.36 1.06 1.02
CA LEU A 249 6.40 0.05 1.09
C LEU A 249 6.85 -0.19 2.53
N ASP A 250 6.64 -1.42 2.98
CA ASP A 250 7.24 -1.97 4.18
C ASP A 250 7.71 -3.41 3.92
N ILE A 251 8.29 -4.07 4.93
CA ILE A 251 8.78 -5.45 4.78
C ILE A 251 7.62 -6.38 4.39
N LYS A 252 6.53 -6.33 5.13
CA LYS A 252 5.36 -7.22 4.98
C LYS A 252 4.72 -7.07 3.60
N ASN A 253 4.44 -5.85 3.18
CA ASN A 253 3.90 -5.45 1.89
C ASN A 253 4.87 -5.82 0.77
N THR A 254 6.19 -5.68 0.95
CA THR A 254 7.17 -6.12 -0.07
C THR A 254 7.05 -7.62 -0.34
N PHE A 255 6.97 -8.44 0.71
CA PHE A 255 6.74 -9.89 0.56
C PHE A 255 5.39 -10.20 -0.11
N MET A 256 4.36 -9.43 0.22
CA MET A 256 3.06 -9.57 -0.41
C MET A 256 3.05 -9.12 -1.88
N LEU A 257 3.75 -8.05 -2.26
CA LEU A 257 3.93 -7.66 -3.65
C LEU A 257 4.68 -8.74 -4.43
N LEU A 258 5.69 -9.37 -3.82
CA LEU A 258 6.41 -10.50 -4.40
C LEU A 258 5.52 -11.73 -4.60
N SER A 259 4.38 -11.86 -3.92
CA SER A 259 3.41 -12.94 -4.19
C SER A 259 2.70 -12.77 -5.53
N THR A 260 2.43 -11.52 -5.91
CA THR A 260 1.55 -11.15 -7.03
C THR A 260 2.34 -10.73 -8.27
N PHE A 261 3.41 -9.98 -8.06
CA PHE A 261 4.23 -9.37 -9.11
C PHE A 261 5.59 -10.05 -9.23
N LYS A 262 6.18 -9.98 -10.43
CA LYS A 262 7.54 -10.45 -10.70
C LYS A 262 8.56 -9.64 -9.87
N ALA A 263 9.58 -10.31 -9.34
CA ALA A 263 10.59 -9.66 -8.48
C ALA A 263 11.26 -8.45 -9.15
N ASN A 264 11.58 -8.54 -10.45
CA ASN A 264 12.15 -7.43 -11.22
C ASN A 264 11.25 -6.19 -11.24
N PHE A 265 9.94 -6.37 -11.25
CA PHE A 265 8.99 -5.27 -11.17
C PHE A 265 8.95 -4.69 -9.76
N VAL A 266 8.88 -5.54 -8.72
CA VAL A 266 8.85 -5.09 -7.32
C VAL A 266 10.07 -4.23 -7.00
N TRP A 267 11.28 -4.66 -7.37
CA TRP A 267 12.49 -3.86 -7.12
C TRP A 267 12.50 -2.52 -7.86
N LYS A 268 12.01 -2.48 -9.11
CA LYS A 268 11.86 -1.22 -9.86
C LYS A 268 10.84 -0.29 -9.20
N LEU A 269 9.69 -0.84 -8.79
CA LEU A 269 8.65 -0.11 -8.09
C LEU A 269 9.20 0.47 -6.78
N THR A 270 9.90 -0.35 -5.99
CA THR A 270 10.58 0.05 -4.76
C THR A 270 11.53 1.22 -5.00
N ALA A 271 12.42 1.10 -5.98
CA ALA A 271 13.37 2.17 -6.30
C ALA A 271 12.65 3.48 -6.72
N ILE A 272 11.63 3.39 -7.57
CA ILE A 272 10.87 4.57 -8.04
C ILE A 272 10.14 5.24 -6.88
N ILE A 273 9.49 4.48 -6.00
CA ILE A 273 8.80 5.02 -4.82
C ILE A 273 9.80 5.69 -3.88
N THR A 274 10.91 5.02 -3.55
CA THR A 274 11.95 5.56 -2.66
C THR A 274 12.49 6.89 -3.18
N ILE A 275 12.85 6.96 -4.46
CA ILE A 275 13.38 8.18 -5.06
C ILE A 275 12.30 9.29 -5.10
N THR A 276 11.08 8.94 -5.48
CA THR A 276 9.99 9.92 -5.60
C THR A 276 9.61 10.50 -4.25
N VAL A 277 9.40 9.67 -3.24
CA VAL A 277 9.07 10.11 -1.88
C VAL A 277 10.16 11.02 -1.33
N LEU A 278 11.43 10.64 -1.51
CA LEU A 278 12.56 11.43 -1.05
C LEU A 278 12.59 12.82 -1.71
N ILE A 279 12.44 12.89 -3.04
CA ILE A 279 12.40 14.17 -3.77
C ILE A 279 11.22 15.03 -3.32
N VAL A 280 10.01 14.45 -3.26
CA VAL A 280 8.78 15.19 -2.95
C VAL A 280 8.80 15.73 -1.52
N THR A 281 9.37 14.98 -0.57
CA THR A 281 9.39 15.38 0.85
C THR A 281 10.50 16.34 1.21
N ILE A 282 11.64 16.32 0.51
CA ILE A 282 12.71 17.31 0.69
C ILE A 282 12.27 18.72 0.25
N LEU A 283 11.31 18.81 -0.66
CA LEU A 283 10.79 20.09 -1.17
C LEU A 283 9.81 20.78 -0.21
N VAL A 284 9.52 20.17 0.95
CA VAL A 284 8.57 20.63 1.98
C VAL A 284 9.32 21.07 3.22
#